data_AF-A0A7X0B4A4-F1
#
_entry.id   AF-A0A7X0B4A4-F1
#
_cell.length_a   1.000
_cell.length_b   1.000
_cell.length_c   1.000
_cell.angle_alpha   90.00
_cell.angle_beta   90.00
_cell.angle_gamma   90.00
#
_symmetry.space_group_name_H-M   'P 1'
#
loop_
_entity.id
_entity.type
_entity.pdbx_description
1 polymer ?
#
loop_
_entity_poly.entity_id
_entity_poly.type
_entity_poly.pdbx_seq_one_letter_code
_entity_poly.pdbx_strand_id
1 'polypeptide(L)'
;MEDVRRKPMVWHEAVAAFREVLSDPGRTLRFAGMPAMVMLILYVIIALTHPRPAEPALEQAWEEEVLPFYLLPTIFHYWFYARMQIWWARWVLLADDGVAFLSPSLGRRELAYLGWSLAAAVATLPVLALLFPSLAVLNGVMVALGMEMPEAVVNALAVAAALPLLLIMAGVYGRLMVGVVPVAVGEAGSFRQGWTATRGLALRLTALNLLTVLPLLITLVFSRLTDPVEIAASYAVSVGLYGVGWGANAVMLARFYGLTLGRTRRQALTAG
;
A
#
# COMPACT_ATOMS: atom_id res chain seq x y z
N MET A 1 34.18 26.10 -0.23
CA MET A 1 34.01 24.63 -0.15
C MET A 1 32.55 24.38 0.11
N GLU A 2 31.85 23.90 -0.92
CA GLU A 2 30.40 23.72 -0.91
C GLU A 2 30.01 22.68 0.13
N ASP A 3 29.18 23.11 1.06
CA ASP A 3 28.50 22.27 2.04
C ASP A 3 27.43 21.46 1.29
N VAL A 4 27.87 20.37 0.64
CA VAL A 4 27.00 19.33 0.08
C VAL A 4 26.29 18.67 1.27
N ARG A 5 25.23 19.32 1.75
CA ARG A 5 24.22 18.70 2.60
C ARG A 5 23.69 17.50 1.83
N ARG A 6 24.27 16.33 2.08
CA ARG A 6 23.86 15.05 1.51
C ARG A 6 22.35 14.94 1.72
N LYS A 7 21.58 15.13 0.64
CA LYS A 7 20.13 14.92 0.70
C LYS A 7 19.96 13.50 1.26
N PRO A 8 19.22 13.31 2.38
CA PRO A 8 19.07 11.98 2.96
C PRO A 8 18.62 11.02 1.85
N MET A 9 19.40 9.95 1.68
CA MET A 9 19.14 8.96 0.65
C MET A 9 17.77 8.34 0.96
N VAL A 10 16.94 8.12 -0.07
CA VAL A 10 15.59 7.51 0.03
C VAL A 10 15.56 6.33 1.00
N TRP A 11 16.59 5.49 0.95
CA TRP A 11 16.79 4.37 1.86
C TRP A 11 16.75 4.73 3.36
N HIS A 12 17.38 5.83 3.78
CA HIS A 12 17.43 6.24 5.19
C HIS A 12 16.05 6.63 5.71
N GLU A 13 15.23 7.30 4.88
CA GLU A 13 13.85 7.67 5.26
C GLU A 13 12.95 6.45 5.37
N ALA A 14 13.07 5.50 4.42
CA ALA A 14 12.35 4.22 4.50
C ALA A 14 12.76 3.46 5.77
N VAL A 15 14.06 3.30 6.01
CA VAL A 15 14.58 2.62 7.21
C VAL A 15 14.13 3.33 8.48
N ALA A 16 14.12 4.67 8.51
CA ALA A 16 13.64 5.42 9.67
C ALA A 16 12.13 5.26 9.90
N ALA A 17 11.33 5.09 8.86
CA ALA A 17 9.90 4.79 8.98
C ALA A 17 9.67 3.36 9.49
N PHE A 18 10.41 2.37 8.96
CA PHE A 18 10.35 1.00 9.45
C PHE A 18 10.84 0.88 10.90
N ARG A 19 11.93 1.57 11.26
CA ARG A 19 12.43 1.61 12.63
C ARG A 19 11.41 2.19 13.60
N GLU A 20 10.66 3.21 13.20
CA GLU A 20 9.58 3.79 14.02
C GLU A 20 8.49 2.77 14.34
N VAL A 21 8.16 1.91 13.37
CA VAL A 21 7.13 0.88 13.55
C VAL A 21 7.64 -0.30 14.36
N LEU A 22 8.89 -0.69 14.12
CA LEU A 22 9.52 -1.85 14.76
C LEU A 22 10.06 -1.56 16.16
N SER A 23 10.30 -0.29 16.52
CA SER A 23 10.80 0.09 17.86
C SER A 23 9.76 -0.11 18.96
N ASP A 24 8.48 -0.17 18.61
CA ASP A 24 7.38 -0.51 19.54
C ASP A 24 6.56 -1.69 18.99
N PRO A 25 7.04 -2.94 19.19
CA PRO A 25 6.33 -4.12 18.73
C PRO A 25 4.99 -4.29 19.45
N GLY A 26 4.87 -3.81 20.70
CA GLY A 26 3.61 -3.85 21.46
C GLY A 26 2.53 -2.97 20.81
N ARG A 27 2.91 -1.84 20.23
CA ARG A 27 2.01 -0.98 19.45
C ARG A 27 1.61 -1.65 18.13
N THR A 28 2.57 -2.20 17.39
CA THR A 28 2.28 -2.93 16.15
C THR A 28 1.36 -4.13 16.41
N LEU A 29 1.57 -4.88 17.50
CA LEU A 29 0.67 -5.98 17.90
C LEU A 29 -0.72 -5.49 18.33
N ARG A 30 -0.82 -4.38 19.07
CA ARG A 30 -2.12 -3.77 19.44
C ARG A 30 -2.96 -3.35 18.24
N PHE A 31 -2.32 -3.03 17.12
CA PHE A 31 -2.99 -2.53 15.92
C PHE A 31 -3.15 -3.57 14.81
N ALA A 32 -2.13 -4.39 14.58
CA ALA A 32 -2.09 -5.39 13.51
C ALA A 32 -2.43 -6.81 14.00
N GLY A 33 -2.33 -7.08 15.30
CA GLY A 33 -2.52 -8.43 15.85
C GLY A 33 -3.94 -8.97 15.68
N MET A 34 -4.97 -8.18 16.00
CA MET A 34 -6.36 -8.61 15.79
C MET A 34 -6.71 -8.71 14.29
N PRO A 35 -6.34 -7.76 13.42
CA PRO A 35 -6.45 -7.92 11.97
C PRO A 35 -5.79 -9.15 11.41
N ALA A 36 -4.57 -9.46 11.86
CA ALA A 36 -3.86 -10.66 11.48
C ALA A 36 -4.65 -11.90 11.86
N MET A 37 -5.20 -11.95 13.07
CA MET A 37 -6.01 -13.07 13.53
C MET A 37 -7.31 -13.22 12.73
N VAL A 38 -8.04 -12.13 12.48
CA VAL A 38 -9.28 -12.17 11.68
C VAL A 38 -8.99 -12.61 10.25
N MET A 39 -7.96 -12.04 9.61
CA MET A 39 -7.55 -12.43 8.26
C MET A 39 -7.13 -13.90 8.22
N LEU A 40 -6.31 -14.34 9.17
CA LEU A 40 -5.90 -15.74 9.30
C LEU A 40 -7.11 -16.66 9.37
N ILE A 41 -8.09 -16.35 10.22
CA ILE A 41 -9.33 -17.14 10.35
C ILE A 41 -10.10 -17.18 9.03
N LEU A 42 -10.28 -16.04 8.36
CA LEU A 42 -10.99 -15.97 7.09
C LEU A 42 -10.30 -16.81 6.00
N TYR A 43 -8.97 -16.72 5.89
CA TYR A 43 -8.20 -17.49 4.92
C TYR A 43 -8.17 -18.98 5.25
N VAL A 44 -8.09 -19.36 6.54
CA VAL A 44 -8.18 -20.76 6.97
C VAL A 44 -9.55 -21.35 6.61
N ILE A 45 -10.63 -20.61 6.85
CA ILE A 45 -11.98 -21.05 6.46
C ILE A 45 -12.03 -21.30 4.95
N ILE A 46 -11.58 -20.34 4.14
CA ILE A 46 -11.56 -20.47 2.67
C ILE A 46 -10.72 -21.68 2.24
N ALA A 47 -9.52 -21.85 2.80
CA ALA A 47 -8.63 -22.95 2.46
C ALA A 47 -9.21 -24.33 2.84
N LEU A 48 -9.98 -24.42 3.92
CA LEU A 48 -10.63 -25.66 4.35
C LEU A 48 -11.94 -25.96 3.61
N THR A 49 -12.72 -24.94 3.25
CA THR A 49 -14.01 -25.12 2.56
C THR A 49 -13.86 -25.23 1.04
N HIS A 50 -12.82 -24.59 0.48
CA HIS A 50 -12.54 -24.59 -0.96
C HIS A 50 -11.05 -24.90 -1.20
N PRO A 51 -10.60 -26.14 -0.92
CA PRO A 51 -9.20 -26.52 -1.12
C PRO A 51 -8.82 -26.40 -2.59
N ARG A 52 -7.61 -25.91 -2.85
CA ARG A 52 -7.08 -25.78 -4.21
C ARG A 52 -6.96 -27.16 -4.85
N PRO A 53 -7.45 -27.35 -6.09
CA PRO A 53 -7.32 -28.63 -6.78
C PRO A 53 -5.85 -28.95 -7.06
N ALA A 54 -5.49 -30.24 -6.95
CA ALA A 54 -4.15 -30.71 -7.29
C ALA A 54 -3.90 -30.75 -8.80
N GLU A 55 -4.97 -30.82 -9.60
CA GLU A 55 -4.91 -30.86 -11.06
C GLU A 55 -4.95 -29.44 -11.63
N PRO A 56 -3.90 -28.99 -12.38
CA PRO A 56 -3.85 -27.64 -12.95
C PRO A 56 -5.01 -27.34 -13.91
N ALA A 57 -5.58 -28.37 -14.55
CA ALA A 57 -6.71 -28.23 -15.47
C ALA A 57 -7.99 -27.74 -14.77
N LEU A 58 -8.10 -27.93 -13.45
CA LEU A 58 -9.24 -27.51 -12.64
C LEU A 58 -9.00 -26.17 -11.92
N GLU A 59 -7.78 -25.62 -11.99
CA GLU A 59 -7.39 -24.43 -11.24
C GLU A 59 -8.22 -23.21 -11.62
N GLN A 60 -8.47 -22.98 -12.91
CA GLN A 60 -9.21 -21.83 -13.39
C GLN A 60 -10.69 -21.85 -12.93
N ALA A 61 -11.35 -23.02 -13.01
CA ALA A 61 -12.73 -23.17 -12.56
C ALA A 61 -12.84 -22.99 -11.03
N TRP A 62 -11.88 -23.51 -10.29
CA TRP A 62 -11.78 -23.28 -8.84
C TRP A 62 -11.54 -21.81 -8.51
N GLU A 63 -10.63 -21.11 -9.22
CA GLU A 63 -10.39 -19.68 -8.99
C GLU A 63 -11.66 -18.86 -9.19
N GLU A 64 -12.44 -19.13 -10.24
CA GLU A 64 -13.72 -18.46 -10.50
C GLU A 64 -14.76 -18.71 -9.41
N GLU A 65 -14.81 -19.93 -8.85
CA GLU A 65 -15.69 -20.28 -7.74
C GLU A 65 -15.26 -19.61 -6.42
N VAL A 66 -13.95 -19.54 -6.15
CA VAL A 66 -13.42 -19.03 -4.88
C VAL A 66 -13.30 -17.50 -4.85
N LEU A 67 -13.10 -16.85 -6.01
CA LEU A 67 -12.90 -15.40 -6.12
C LEU A 67 -13.92 -14.55 -5.33
N PRO A 68 -15.24 -14.84 -5.35
CA PRO A 68 -16.22 -14.12 -4.55
C PRO A 68 -15.97 -14.20 -3.03
N PHE A 69 -15.45 -15.32 -2.52
CA PHE A 69 -15.18 -15.49 -1.10
C PHE A 69 -13.99 -14.66 -0.61
N TYR A 70 -13.06 -14.29 -1.51
CA TYR A 70 -11.98 -13.36 -1.20
C TYR A 70 -12.45 -11.90 -1.05
N LEU A 71 -13.71 -11.57 -1.38
CA LEU A 71 -14.24 -10.22 -1.22
C LEU A 71 -14.22 -9.77 0.24
N LEU A 72 -14.60 -10.64 1.18
CA LEU A 72 -14.63 -10.31 2.60
C LEU A 72 -13.23 -10.05 3.17
N PRO A 73 -12.22 -10.94 2.98
CA PRO A 73 -10.82 -10.62 3.27
C PRO A 73 -10.36 -9.31 2.63
N THR A 74 -10.71 -9.07 1.36
CA THR A 74 -10.30 -7.87 0.64
C THR A 74 -10.88 -6.59 1.25
N ILE A 75 -12.16 -6.57 1.60
CA ILE A 75 -12.80 -5.43 2.27
C ILE A 75 -12.15 -5.19 3.63
N PHE A 76 -11.93 -6.26 4.39
CA PHE A 76 -11.27 -6.18 5.69
C PHE A 76 -9.84 -5.64 5.57
N HIS A 77 -9.11 -6.04 4.52
CA HIS A 77 -7.77 -5.57 4.20
C HIS A 77 -7.73 -4.05 4.00
N TYR A 78 -8.63 -3.51 3.18
CA TYR A 78 -8.69 -2.06 2.92
C TYR A 78 -9.11 -1.27 4.16
N TRP A 79 -10.04 -1.79 4.95
CA TRP A 79 -10.40 -1.17 6.21
C TRP A 79 -9.23 -1.18 7.21
N PHE A 80 -8.51 -2.30 7.33
CA PHE A 80 -7.31 -2.42 8.15
C PHE A 80 -6.22 -1.43 7.69
N TYR A 81 -6.01 -1.29 6.37
CA TYR A 81 -5.11 -0.28 5.81
C TYR A 81 -5.49 1.13 6.27
N ALA A 82 -6.75 1.53 6.10
CA ALA A 82 -7.18 2.88 6.51
C ALA A 82 -7.02 3.11 8.02
N ARG A 83 -7.34 2.12 8.85
CA ARG A 83 -7.10 2.18 10.31
C ARG A 83 -5.62 2.40 10.63
N MET A 84 -4.73 1.62 10.01
CA MET A 84 -3.28 1.75 10.20
C MET A 84 -2.78 3.14 9.79
N GLN A 85 -3.25 3.65 8.65
CA GLN A 85 -2.92 4.98 8.18
C GLN A 85 -3.35 6.07 9.17
N ILE A 86 -4.57 5.99 9.67
CA ILE A 86 -5.10 6.97 10.62
C ILE A 86 -4.33 6.94 11.94
N TRP A 87 -4.07 5.77 12.49
CA TRP A 87 -3.40 5.65 13.78
C TRP A 87 -1.95 6.10 13.74
N TRP A 88 -1.17 5.61 12.79
CA TRP A 88 0.23 6.00 12.68
C TRP A 88 0.36 7.48 12.33
N ALA A 89 -0.55 8.05 11.53
CA ALA A 89 -0.57 9.49 11.30
C ALA A 89 -0.90 10.28 12.57
N ARG A 90 -1.89 9.86 13.36
CA ARG A 90 -2.22 10.51 14.64
C ARG A 90 -1.10 10.39 15.66
N TRP A 91 -0.45 9.23 15.75
CA TRP A 91 0.73 9.05 16.58
C TRP A 91 1.83 10.04 16.19
N VAL A 92 2.21 10.06 14.90
CA VAL A 92 3.29 10.93 14.42
C VAL A 92 2.96 12.42 14.56
N LEU A 93 1.70 12.81 14.36
CA LEU A 93 1.31 14.22 14.33
C LEU A 93 0.82 14.76 15.68
N LEU A 94 0.24 13.91 16.53
CA LEU A 94 -0.43 14.30 17.78
C LEU A 94 0.12 13.58 19.02
N ALA A 95 1.05 12.62 18.88
CA ALA A 95 1.53 11.76 19.96
C ALA A 95 0.39 11.03 20.72
N ASP A 96 -0.67 10.66 19.99
CA ASP A 96 -1.85 10.01 20.56
C ASP A 96 -1.65 8.50 20.75
N ASP A 97 -1.43 8.07 21.99
CA ASP A 97 -1.25 6.66 22.41
C ASP A 97 -2.55 5.97 22.87
N GLY A 98 -3.66 6.71 22.96
CA GLY A 98 -4.89 6.23 23.61
C GLY A 98 -5.79 5.36 22.73
N VAL A 99 -5.36 5.04 21.51
CA VAL A 99 -6.19 4.38 20.50
C VAL A 99 -5.74 2.93 20.35
N ALA A 100 -6.68 2.00 20.35
CA ALA A 100 -6.46 0.56 20.15
C ALA A 100 -7.27 0.06 18.94
N PHE A 101 -7.07 -1.20 18.56
CA PHE A 101 -7.69 -1.75 17.35
C PHE A 101 -9.22 -1.56 17.30
N LEU A 102 -9.91 -1.83 18.42
CA LEU A 102 -11.37 -1.70 18.54
C LEU A 102 -11.84 -0.34 19.03
N SER A 103 -11.00 0.70 19.04
CA SER A 103 -11.44 2.02 19.51
C SER A 103 -12.64 2.51 18.66
N PRO A 104 -13.80 2.79 19.30
CA PRO A 104 -15.06 3.08 18.60
C PRO A 104 -15.11 4.49 18.00
N SER A 105 -14.18 5.37 18.36
CA SER A 105 -14.21 6.81 18.09
C SER A 105 -13.77 7.24 16.67
N LEU A 106 -13.60 6.31 15.74
CA LEU A 106 -12.99 6.58 14.43
C LEU A 106 -13.89 6.39 13.21
N GLY A 107 -15.13 5.89 13.37
CA GLY A 107 -15.98 5.47 12.24
C GLY A 107 -16.14 6.51 11.12
N ARG A 108 -16.43 7.78 11.47
CA ARG A 108 -16.56 8.85 10.44
C ARG A 108 -15.22 9.18 9.76
N ARG A 109 -14.11 9.13 10.49
CA ARG A 109 -12.77 9.42 9.95
C ARG A 109 -12.28 8.28 9.06
N GLU A 110 -12.56 7.04 9.44
CA GLU A 110 -12.27 5.85 8.63
C GLU A 110 -13.00 5.88 7.31
N LEU A 111 -14.30 6.14 7.32
CA LEU A 111 -15.09 6.27 6.09
C LEU A 111 -14.59 7.42 5.22
N ALA A 112 -14.26 8.56 5.81
CA ALA A 112 -13.70 9.68 5.08
C ALA A 112 -12.33 9.33 4.47
N TYR A 113 -11.43 8.75 5.27
CA TYR A 113 -10.08 8.36 4.82
C TYR A 113 -10.14 7.30 3.72
N LEU A 114 -11.01 6.30 3.85
CA LEU A 114 -11.30 5.29 2.83
C LEU A 114 -11.83 5.94 1.55
N GLY A 115 -12.83 6.82 1.65
CA GLY A 115 -13.39 7.53 0.50
C GLY A 115 -12.35 8.37 -0.24
N TRP A 116 -11.50 9.09 0.49
CA TRP A 116 -10.39 9.85 -0.10
C TRP A 116 -9.30 8.94 -0.69
N SER A 117 -8.98 7.83 -0.03
CA SER A 117 -8.02 6.84 -0.55
C SER A 117 -8.53 6.19 -1.83
N LEU A 118 -9.82 5.88 -1.90
CA LEU A 118 -10.48 5.34 -3.08
C LEU A 118 -10.51 6.38 -4.20
N ALA A 119 -10.85 7.63 -3.92
CA ALA A 119 -10.78 8.71 -4.90
C ALA A 119 -9.35 8.91 -5.44
N ALA A 120 -8.32 8.75 -4.59
CA ALA A 120 -6.93 8.79 -5.01
C ALA A 120 -6.57 7.62 -5.92
N ALA A 121 -7.07 6.41 -5.62
CA ALA A 121 -6.90 5.24 -6.48
C ALA A 121 -7.61 5.43 -7.83
N VAL A 122 -8.86 5.92 -7.82
CA VAL A 122 -9.62 6.24 -9.04
C VAL A 122 -8.89 7.28 -9.90
N ALA A 123 -8.25 8.27 -9.29
CA ALA A 123 -7.44 9.27 -10.01
C ALA A 123 -6.20 8.67 -10.71
N THR A 124 -5.80 7.43 -10.38
CA THR A 124 -4.73 6.71 -11.08
C THR A 124 -5.22 5.84 -12.25
N LEU A 125 -6.54 5.60 -12.38
CA LEU A 125 -7.12 4.79 -13.45
C LEU A 125 -6.79 5.27 -14.88
N PRO A 126 -6.68 6.58 -15.17
CA PRO A 126 -6.26 7.04 -16.50
C PRO A 126 -4.88 6.49 -16.92
N VAL A 127 -4.00 6.17 -15.97
CA VAL A 127 -2.70 5.55 -16.25
C VAL A 127 -2.88 4.07 -16.66
N LEU A 128 -3.84 3.36 -16.05
CA LEU A 128 -4.20 2.00 -16.46
C LEU A 128 -4.85 1.96 -17.85
N ALA A 129 -5.58 3.00 -18.24
CA ALA A 129 -6.14 3.10 -19.60
C ALA A 129 -5.05 3.09 -20.68
N LEU A 130 -3.80 3.44 -20.33
CA LEU A 130 -2.64 3.37 -21.22
C LEU A 130 -1.94 1.99 -21.20
N LEU A 131 -2.30 1.11 -20.26
CA LEU A 131 -1.68 -0.21 -20.13
C LEU A 131 -2.05 -1.13 -21.30
N PHE A 132 -3.34 -1.27 -21.59
CA PHE A 132 -3.82 -2.13 -22.69
C PHE A 132 -3.27 -1.71 -24.07
N PRO A 133 -3.29 -0.42 -24.46
CA PRO A 133 -2.63 0.02 -25.68
C PRO A 133 -1.12 -0.25 -25.70
N SER A 134 -0.43 -0.07 -24.56
CA SER A 134 1.02 -0.31 -24.49
C SER A 134 1.37 -1.79 -24.67
N LEU A 135 0.58 -2.69 -24.08
CA LEU A 135 0.71 -4.14 -24.28
C LEU A 135 0.34 -4.56 -25.72
N ALA A 136 -0.67 -3.92 -26.32
CA ALA A 136 -1.07 -4.17 -27.70
C ALA A 136 0.01 -3.72 -28.71
N VAL A 137 0.65 -2.57 -28.48
CA VAL A 137 1.78 -2.10 -29.30
C VAL A 137 2.97 -3.04 -29.19
N LEU A 138 3.31 -3.49 -27.97
CA LEU A 138 4.35 -4.48 -27.76
C LEU A 138 4.06 -5.77 -28.55
N ASN A 139 2.83 -6.27 -28.47
CA ASN A 139 2.40 -7.46 -29.21
C ASN A 139 2.48 -7.24 -30.73
N GLY A 140 2.01 -6.09 -31.22
CA GLY A 140 2.06 -5.73 -32.64
C GLY A 140 3.50 -5.62 -33.19
N VAL A 141 4.44 -5.10 -32.40
CA VAL A 141 5.86 -5.05 -32.75
C VAL A 141 6.47 -6.46 -32.80
N MET A 142 6.15 -7.32 -31.83
CA MET A 142 6.65 -8.70 -31.83
C MET A 142 6.14 -9.50 -33.04
N VAL A 143 4.86 -9.36 -33.39
CA VAL A 143 4.26 -9.97 -34.58
C VAL A 143 4.89 -9.43 -35.87
N ALA A 144 5.09 -8.11 -35.98
CA ALA A 144 5.70 -7.48 -37.15
C ALA A 144 7.16 -7.89 -37.36
N LEU A 145 7.88 -8.23 -36.29
CA LEU A 145 9.26 -8.70 -36.33
C LEU A 145 9.38 -10.22 -36.53
N GLY A 146 8.25 -10.94 -36.68
CA GLY A 146 8.23 -12.40 -36.90
C GLY A 146 8.81 -13.20 -35.73
N MET A 147 8.78 -12.64 -34.52
CA MET A 147 9.42 -13.25 -33.36
C MET A 147 8.48 -14.25 -32.70
N GLU A 148 8.64 -15.55 -32.99
CA GLU A 148 8.11 -16.60 -32.12
C GLU A 148 8.98 -16.67 -30.86
N MET A 149 8.52 -16.01 -29.80
CA MET A 149 9.25 -15.98 -28.54
C MET A 149 8.69 -17.00 -27.54
N PRO A 150 9.55 -17.64 -26.73
CA PRO A 150 9.10 -18.38 -25.57
C PRO A 150 8.23 -17.50 -24.66
N GLU A 151 7.20 -18.09 -24.05
CA GLU A 151 6.23 -17.40 -23.19
C GLU A 151 6.92 -16.60 -22.06
N ALA A 152 8.03 -17.10 -21.52
CA ALA A 152 8.82 -16.41 -20.51
C ALA A 152 9.37 -15.04 -20.99
N VAL A 153 9.73 -14.93 -22.27
CA VAL A 153 10.25 -13.68 -22.85
C VAL A 153 9.11 -12.71 -23.12
N VAL A 154 7.96 -13.21 -23.60
CA VAL A 154 6.74 -12.40 -23.76
C VAL A 154 6.28 -11.83 -22.42
N ASN A 155 6.27 -12.66 -21.37
CA ASN A 155 5.92 -12.25 -20.02
C ASN A 155 6.91 -11.22 -19.46
N ALA A 156 8.22 -11.40 -19.68
CA ALA A 156 9.23 -10.43 -19.27
C ALA A 156 9.05 -9.06 -19.97
N LEU A 157 8.74 -9.06 -21.27
CA LEU A 157 8.48 -7.85 -22.03
C LEU A 157 7.17 -7.17 -21.60
N ALA A 158 6.11 -7.94 -21.31
CA ALA A 158 4.86 -7.42 -20.78
C ALA A 158 5.07 -6.75 -19.41
N VAL A 159 5.85 -7.37 -18.53
CA VAL A 159 6.24 -6.77 -17.24
C VAL A 159 7.06 -5.50 -17.46
N ALA A 160 8.02 -5.50 -18.38
CA ALA A 160 8.83 -4.33 -18.69
C ALA A 160 7.99 -3.17 -19.25
N ALA A 161 6.96 -3.46 -20.06
CA ALA A 161 6.03 -2.45 -20.57
C ALA A 161 5.06 -1.93 -19.50
N ALA A 162 4.63 -2.78 -18.56
CA ALA A 162 3.73 -2.41 -17.48
C ALA A 162 4.42 -1.62 -16.35
N LEU A 163 5.69 -1.92 -16.07
CA LEU A 163 6.42 -1.39 -14.93
C LEU A 163 6.46 0.16 -14.88
N PRO A 164 6.78 0.89 -15.96
CA PRO A 164 6.74 2.36 -15.95
C PRO A 164 5.38 2.93 -15.57
N LEU A 165 4.29 2.33 -16.07
CA LEU A 165 2.93 2.76 -15.77
C LEU A 165 2.59 2.51 -14.29
N LEU A 166 2.97 1.35 -13.75
CA LEU A 166 2.82 1.04 -12.33
C LEU A 166 3.59 2.02 -11.44
N LEU A 167 4.81 2.40 -11.84
CA LEU A 167 5.61 3.40 -11.12
C LEU A 167 4.97 4.79 -11.14
N ILE A 168 4.39 5.18 -12.28
CA ILE A 168 3.65 6.43 -12.40
C ILE A 168 2.42 6.40 -11.49
N MET A 169 1.63 5.33 -11.52
CA MET A 169 0.48 5.17 -10.63
C MET A 169 0.86 5.27 -9.16
N ALA A 170 1.88 4.54 -8.73
CA ALA A 170 2.38 4.58 -7.35
C ALA A 170 2.84 5.99 -6.93
N GLY A 171 3.43 6.73 -7.87
CA GLY A 171 3.83 8.13 -7.68
C GLY A 171 2.64 9.08 -7.56
N VAL A 172 1.65 8.97 -8.45
CA VAL A 172 0.42 9.77 -8.38
C VAL A 172 -0.30 9.49 -7.07
N TYR A 173 -0.54 8.21 -6.77
CA TYR A 173 -1.21 7.77 -5.55
C TYR A 173 -0.50 8.30 -4.30
N GLY A 174 0.82 8.11 -4.18
CA GLY A 174 1.58 8.60 -3.04
C GLY A 174 1.45 10.10 -2.79
N ARG A 175 1.50 10.89 -3.86
CA ARG A 175 1.35 12.36 -3.76
C ARG A 175 -0.04 12.78 -3.31
N LEU A 176 -1.07 12.09 -3.82
CA LEU A 176 -2.45 12.34 -3.40
C LEU A 176 -2.65 11.94 -1.94
N MET A 177 -2.09 10.81 -1.53
CA MET A 177 -2.19 10.29 -0.16
C MET A 177 -1.55 11.21 0.89
N VAL A 178 -0.49 11.95 0.56
CA VAL A 178 0.03 13.03 1.43
C VAL A 178 -1.05 14.08 1.72
N GLY A 179 -1.92 14.37 0.74
CA GLY A 179 -3.07 15.27 0.89
C GLY A 179 -4.25 14.67 1.67
N VAL A 180 -4.25 13.36 1.91
CA VAL A 180 -5.29 12.64 2.70
C VAL A 180 -4.94 12.57 4.18
N VAL A 181 -3.65 12.68 4.54
CA VAL A 181 -3.16 12.66 5.93
C VAL A 181 -3.95 13.56 6.90
N PRO A 182 -4.36 14.81 6.56
CA PRO A 182 -5.18 15.65 7.45
C PRO A 182 -6.46 14.97 7.97
N VAL A 183 -7.06 14.11 7.15
CA VAL A 183 -8.30 13.40 7.50
C VAL A 183 -8.10 12.49 8.70
N ALA A 184 -6.90 11.94 8.88
CA ALA A 184 -6.55 11.11 10.03
C ALA A 184 -6.66 11.86 11.36
N VAL A 185 -6.31 13.15 11.36
CA VAL A 185 -6.36 14.02 12.55
C VAL A 185 -7.67 14.80 12.68
N GLY A 186 -8.63 14.58 11.77
CA GLY A 186 -9.94 15.23 11.79
C GLY A 186 -10.01 16.55 11.01
N GLU A 187 -9.01 16.85 10.18
CA GLU A 187 -8.98 18.00 9.29
C GLU A 187 -9.48 17.64 7.87
N ALA A 188 -9.68 18.65 7.02
CA ALA A 188 -10.10 18.43 5.64
C ALA A 188 -8.93 17.93 4.78
N GLY A 189 -9.16 16.86 4.03
CA GLY A 189 -8.22 16.38 3.00
C GLY A 189 -8.17 17.30 1.78
N SER A 190 -7.02 17.35 1.10
CA SER A 190 -6.85 18.14 -0.13
C SER A 190 -5.82 17.51 -1.07
N PHE A 191 -6.31 16.92 -2.16
CA PHE A 191 -5.45 16.43 -3.25
C PHE A 191 -4.59 17.52 -3.88
N ARG A 192 -5.13 18.73 -4.02
CA ARG A 192 -4.38 19.87 -4.57
C ARG A 192 -3.17 20.18 -3.69
N GLN A 193 -3.35 20.26 -2.38
CA GLN A 193 -2.25 20.53 -1.45
C GLN A 193 -1.22 19.39 -1.47
N GLY A 194 -1.66 18.13 -1.42
CA GLY A 194 -0.77 16.97 -1.53
C GLY A 194 0.06 17.01 -2.82
N TRP A 195 -0.59 17.33 -3.96
CA TRP A 195 0.07 17.43 -5.26
C TRP A 195 1.07 18.58 -5.33
N THR A 196 0.71 19.79 -4.89
CA THR A 196 1.60 20.95 -4.96
C THR A 196 2.79 20.81 -4.02
N ALA A 197 2.55 20.35 -2.79
CA ALA A 197 3.58 20.14 -1.77
C ALA A 197 4.66 19.13 -2.18
N THR A 198 4.31 18.19 -3.06
CA THR A 198 5.17 17.06 -3.44
C THR A 198 5.73 17.16 -4.87
N ARG A 199 5.58 18.31 -5.55
CA ARG A 199 5.92 18.49 -6.97
C ARG A 199 7.36 18.12 -7.34
N GLY A 200 8.32 18.33 -6.44
CA GLY A 200 9.75 17.96 -6.62
C GLY A 200 10.16 16.63 -6.01
N LEU A 201 9.22 15.89 -5.41
CA LEU A 201 9.48 14.67 -4.63
C LEU A 201 8.80 13.43 -5.22
N ALA A 202 8.17 13.53 -6.39
CA ALA A 202 7.40 12.45 -6.99
C ALA A 202 8.17 11.12 -7.07
N LEU A 203 9.36 11.11 -7.68
CA LEU A 203 10.20 9.91 -7.79
C LEU A 203 10.62 9.35 -6.42
N ARG A 204 10.88 10.22 -5.45
CA ARG A 204 11.25 9.80 -4.08
C ARG A 204 10.06 9.17 -3.37
N LEU A 205 8.88 9.77 -3.49
CA LEU A 205 7.64 9.22 -2.91
C LEU A 205 7.25 7.92 -3.59
N THR A 206 7.42 7.79 -4.91
CA THR A 206 7.25 6.51 -5.62
C THR A 206 8.18 5.46 -5.02
N ALA A 207 9.48 5.75 -4.94
CA ALA A 207 10.46 4.80 -4.42
C ALA A 207 10.20 4.42 -2.95
N LEU A 208 9.83 5.39 -2.10
CA LEU A 208 9.51 5.13 -0.71
C LEU A 208 8.19 4.36 -0.54
N ASN A 209 7.16 4.66 -1.34
CA ASN A 209 5.93 3.88 -1.37
C ASN A 209 6.27 2.44 -1.73
N LEU A 210 7.00 2.20 -2.82
CA LEU A 210 7.39 0.86 -3.22
C LEU A 210 8.16 0.14 -2.12
N LEU A 211 9.13 0.78 -1.46
CA LEU A 211 9.89 0.18 -0.36
C LEU A 211 9.02 -0.15 0.86
N THR A 212 7.97 0.63 1.12
CA THR A 212 7.05 0.40 2.25
C THR A 212 5.97 -0.64 1.93
N VAL A 213 5.61 -0.83 0.65
CA VAL A 213 4.68 -1.88 0.20
C VAL A 213 5.35 -3.12 -0.41
N LEU A 214 6.68 -3.15 -0.57
CA LEU A 214 7.40 -4.34 -1.04
C LEU A 214 7.17 -5.57 -0.17
N PRO A 215 7.14 -5.46 1.18
CA PRO A 215 6.81 -6.60 2.04
C PRO A 215 5.43 -7.18 1.75
N LEU A 216 4.51 -6.42 1.13
CA LEU A 216 3.20 -6.95 0.77
C LEU A 216 3.29 -8.01 -0.34
N LEU A 217 4.26 -7.87 -1.26
CA LEU A 217 4.47 -8.77 -2.41
C LEU A 217 4.94 -10.15 -1.98
N ILE A 218 5.50 -10.30 -0.76
CA ILE A 218 5.88 -11.59 -0.19
C ILE A 218 4.65 -12.53 -0.09
N THR A 219 3.46 -11.97 0.10
CA THR A 219 2.20 -12.75 0.15
C THR A 219 1.86 -13.40 -1.18
N LEU A 220 2.20 -12.77 -2.31
CA LEU A 220 2.01 -13.35 -3.64
C LEU A 220 2.97 -14.53 -3.89
N VAL A 221 4.13 -14.54 -3.23
CA VAL A 221 5.06 -15.68 -3.27
C VAL A 221 4.48 -16.83 -2.45
N PHE A 222 3.92 -16.53 -1.29
CA PHE A 222 3.32 -17.53 -0.42
C PHE A 222 1.96 -18.08 -0.89
N SER A 223 1.20 -17.34 -1.69
CA SER A 223 -0.06 -17.83 -2.27
C SER A 223 0.13 -18.97 -3.29
N ARG A 224 1.38 -19.35 -3.59
CA ARG A 224 1.75 -20.53 -4.38
C ARG A 224 1.88 -21.81 -3.55
N LEU A 225 1.80 -21.71 -2.22
CA LEU A 225 1.78 -22.86 -1.32
C LEU A 225 0.47 -23.64 -1.50
N THR A 226 0.54 -24.97 -1.36
CA THR A 226 -0.59 -25.88 -1.58
C THR A 226 -1.11 -26.51 -0.29
N ASP A 227 -0.31 -26.53 0.78
CA ASP A 227 -0.72 -27.05 2.09
C ASP A 227 -1.56 -26.00 2.86
N PRO A 228 -2.77 -26.33 3.33
CA PRO A 228 -3.63 -25.41 4.08
C PRO A 228 -2.98 -24.78 5.32
N VAL A 229 -2.11 -25.50 6.02
CA VAL A 229 -1.38 -25.03 7.21
C VAL A 229 -0.28 -24.07 6.80
N GLU A 230 0.43 -24.36 5.72
CA GLU A 230 1.46 -23.46 5.18
C GLU A 230 0.83 -22.17 4.62
N ILE A 231 -0.31 -22.29 3.95
CA ILE A 231 -1.13 -21.16 3.49
C ILE A 231 -1.55 -20.30 4.68
N ALA A 232 -2.10 -20.90 5.74
CA ALA A 232 -2.50 -20.17 6.94
C ALA A 232 -1.32 -19.47 7.62
N ALA A 233 -0.22 -20.18 7.86
CA ALA A 233 1.00 -19.61 8.45
C ALA A 233 1.55 -18.46 7.62
N SER A 234 1.51 -18.60 6.28
CA SER A 234 1.96 -17.56 5.38
C SER A 234 1.09 -16.31 5.43
N TYR A 235 -0.24 -16.46 5.54
CA TYR A 235 -1.14 -15.32 5.71
C TYR A 235 -0.92 -14.61 7.05
N ALA A 236 -0.63 -15.34 8.13
CA ALA A 236 -0.29 -14.72 9.41
C ALA A 236 0.99 -13.87 9.31
N VAL A 237 2.04 -14.42 8.68
CA VAL A 237 3.31 -13.70 8.43
C VAL A 237 3.06 -12.49 7.53
N SER A 238 2.31 -12.67 6.45
CA SER A 238 1.95 -11.63 5.51
C SER A 238 1.19 -10.49 6.17
N VAL A 239 0.21 -10.76 7.04
CA VAL A 239 -0.53 -9.69 7.72
C VAL A 239 0.34 -8.96 8.74
N GLY A 240 1.27 -9.65 9.39
CA GLY A 240 2.31 -8.99 10.20
C GLY A 240 3.17 -8.04 9.35
N LEU A 241 3.64 -8.51 8.19
CA LEU A 241 4.39 -7.71 7.23
C LEU A 241 3.56 -6.56 6.65
N TYR A 242 2.26 -6.75 6.44
CA TYR A 242 1.31 -5.73 6.01
C TYR A 242 1.18 -4.63 7.07
N GLY A 243 1.01 -5.02 8.34
CA GLY A 243 0.96 -4.09 9.46
C GLY A 243 2.23 -3.24 9.54
N VAL A 244 3.41 -3.87 9.39
CA VAL A 244 4.69 -3.17 9.42
C VAL A 244 4.86 -2.25 8.21
N GLY A 245 4.60 -2.75 7.00
CA GLY A 245 4.74 -2.01 5.75
C GLY A 245 3.78 -0.82 5.65
N TRP A 246 2.51 -1.03 5.98
CA TRP A 246 1.51 0.04 6.02
C TRP A 246 1.74 1.03 7.14
N GLY A 247 2.18 0.57 8.32
CA GLY A 247 2.61 1.47 9.38
C GLY A 247 3.77 2.35 8.92
N ALA A 248 4.76 1.79 8.24
CA ALA A 248 5.91 2.53 7.75
C ALA A 248 5.47 3.53 6.65
N ASN A 249 4.56 3.11 5.77
CA ASN A 249 3.96 3.98 4.78
C ASN A 249 3.22 5.16 5.43
N ALA A 250 2.40 4.89 6.46
CA ALA A 250 1.66 5.90 7.20
C ALA A 250 2.55 6.90 7.92
N VAL A 251 3.59 6.40 8.62
CA VAL A 251 4.61 7.23 9.27
C VAL A 251 5.29 8.12 8.23
N MET A 252 5.66 7.56 7.08
CA MET A 252 6.27 8.30 5.98
C MET A 252 5.35 9.40 5.46
N LEU A 253 4.09 9.08 5.12
CA LEU A 253 3.11 10.05 4.63
C LEU A 253 2.87 11.17 5.66
N ALA A 254 2.75 10.82 6.94
CA ALA A 254 2.57 11.77 8.03
C ALA A 254 3.80 12.68 8.23
N ARG A 255 5.02 12.14 8.14
CA ARG A 255 6.26 12.92 8.18
C ARG A 255 6.36 13.87 6.99
N PHE A 256 6.04 13.41 5.77
CA PHE A 256 6.02 14.29 4.60
C PHE A 256 4.98 15.39 4.76
N TYR A 257 3.77 15.07 5.21
CA TYR A 257 2.76 16.06 5.53
C TYR A 257 3.28 17.10 6.56
N GLY A 258 3.85 16.65 7.68
CA GLY A 258 4.43 17.53 8.70
C GLY A 258 5.60 18.40 8.19
N LEU A 259 6.46 17.86 7.33
CA LEU A 259 7.57 18.60 6.71
C LEU A 259 7.11 19.60 5.65
N THR A 260 6.05 19.27 4.92
CA THR A 260 5.56 20.08 3.80
C THR A 260 4.52 21.13 4.20
N LEU A 261 3.76 20.90 5.29
CA LEU A 261 2.67 21.77 5.73
C LEU A 261 2.79 22.22 7.21
N GLY A 262 3.67 21.59 8.01
CA GLY A 262 3.92 22.00 9.40
C GLY A 262 4.75 23.28 9.54
N ARG A 263 5.44 23.74 8.48
CA ARG A 263 6.11 25.06 8.45
C ARG A 263 5.09 26.21 8.46
N THR A 264 3.92 26.03 7.85
CA THR A 264 2.87 27.05 7.76
C THR A 264 2.16 27.26 9.11
N ARG A 265 2.02 26.21 9.93
CA ARG A 265 1.41 26.30 11.27
C ARG A 265 2.32 26.94 12.32
N ARG A 266 3.63 26.65 12.31
CA ARG A 266 4.57 27.31 13.24
C ARG A 266 4.77 28.79 12.91
N GLN A 267 4.80 29.17 11.64
CA GLN A 267 4.88 30.58 11.24
C GLN A 267 3.65 31.39 11.65
N ALA A 268 2.45 30.80 11.61
CA ALA A 268 1.22 31.44 12.08
C ALA A 268 1.17 31.62 13.61
N LEU A 269 1.79 30.71 14.37
CA LEU A 269 1.87 30.79 15.84
C LEU A 269 2.98 31.71 16.36
N THR A 270 3.96 32.06 15.53
CA THR A 270 5.01 33.04 15.86
C THR A 270 4.73 34.45 15.36
N ALA A 271 3.63 34.64 14.61
CA ALA A 271 3.22 35.92 14.02
C ALA A 271 1.95 36.51 14.66
N GLY A 272 1.41 35.87 15.70
CA GLY A 272 0.37 36.40 16.58
C GLY A 272 0.91 36.54 17.99
#